data_AF-A0A1I3J2T9-F1
#
_entry.id   AF-A0A1I3J2T9-F1
#
_cell.length_a   1.000
_cell.length_b   1.000
_cell.length_c   1.000
_cell.angle_alpha   90.00
_cell.angle_beta   90.00
_cell.angle_gamma   90.00
#
_symmetry.space_group_name_H-M   'P 1'
#
loop_
_entity.id
_entity.type
_entity.pdbx_description
1 polymer ?
#
loop_
_entity_poly.entity_id
_entity_poly.type
_entity_poly.pdbx_seq_one_letter_code
_entity_poly.pdbx_strand_id
1 'polypeptide(L)'
;MAFVADICMVANLWLRPANSHSANNALAFLDDSLEKLAGKRVLLLRADSGFSDSAFLDNLDQRSMHYLIALHLNQPLQRALVDETGWWALDDGIELITFDY
;
A
#
# COMPACT_ATOMS: atom_id res chain seq x y z
N MET A 1 -1.54 11.93 -2.31
CA MET A 1 -2.22 12.09 -3.62
C MET A 1 -2.78 10.74 -4.02
N ALA A 2 -3.96 10.70 -4.64
CA ALA A 2 -4.58 9.49 -5.15
C ALA A 2 -4.66 9.60 -6.68
N PHE A 3 -4.24 8.54 -7.36
CA PHE A 3 -4.09 8.52 -8.80
C PHE A 3 -4.72 7.25 -9.38
N VAL A 4 -5.53 7.43 -10.41
CA VAL A 4 -6.15 6.33 -11.17
C VAL A 4 -5.27 6.03 -12.35
N ALA A 5 -4.56 4.91 -12.27
CA ALA A 5 -3.55 4.55 -13.27
C ALA A 5 -4.15 4.27 -14.65
N ASP A 6 -5.32 3.62 -14.71
CA ASP A 6 -5.94 3.17 -15.97
C ASP A 6 -6.28 4.32 -16.93
N ILE A 7 -6.54 5.51 -16.38
CA ILE A 7 -6.92 6.72 -17.15
C ILE A 7 -5.96 7.88 -16.92
N CYS A 8 -4.81 7.63 -16.28
CA CYS A 8 -3.80 8.63 -15.96
C CYS A 8 -4.37 9.90 -15.29
N MET A 9 -5.27 9.74 -14.32
CA MET A 9 -6.00 10.87 -13.72
C MET A 9 -5.76 10.98 -12.22
N VAL A 10 -5.56 12.20 -11.73
CA VAL A 10 -5.56 12.48 -10.28
C VAL A 10 -7.01 12.42 -9.78
N ALA A 11 -7.32 11.45 -8.93
CA ALA A 11 -8.64 11.35 -8.31
C ALA A 11 -8.79 12.29 -7.11
N ASN A 12 -7.69 12.52 -6.37
CA ASN A 12 -7.74 13.33 -5.17
C ASN A 12 -6.37 13.87 -4.77
N LEU A 13 -6.36 15.08 -4.21
CA LEU A 13 -5.18 15.74 -3.66
C LEU A 13 -5.49 16.29 -2.27
N TRP A 14 -4.74 15.82 -1.28
CA TRP A 14 -4.78 16.37 0.07
C TRP A 14 -3.38 16.90 0.42
N LEU A 15 -3.31 18.21 0.69
CA LEU A 15 -2.15 18.84 1.30
C LEU A 15 -2.11 18.53 2.80
N ARG A 16 -1.07 17.82 3.22
CA ARG A 16 -0.84 17.60 4.64
C ARG A 16 -0.20 18.83 5.31
N PRO A 17 -0.62 19.22 6.53
CA PRO A 17 0.14 20.16 7.36
C PRO A 17 1.54 19.62 7.72
N ALA A 18 2.57 20.46 7.60
CA ALA A 18 3.99 20.07 7.63
C ALA A 18 4.50 19.29 8.87
N ASN A 19 3.70 19.14 9.93
CA ASN A 19 4.09 18.47 11.18
C ASN A 19 3.16 17.31 11.58
N SER A 20 2.74 16.48 10.61
CA SER A 20 1.87 15.33 10.90
C SER A 20 2.39 14.03 10.27
N HIS A 21 2.28 12.92 11.03
CA HIS A 21 2.73 11.58 10.62
C HIS A 21 2.03 11.07 9.35
N SER A 22 2.73 10.24 8.57
CA SER A 22 2.32 9.60 7.30
C SER A 22 0.94 8.94 7.29
N ALA A 23 0.54 8.38 8.43
CA ALA A 23 -0.74 7.71 8.55
C ALA A 23 -1.87 8.63 9.06
N ASN A 24 -1.55 9.82 9.56
CA ASN A 24 -2.55 10.69 10.16
C ASN A 24 -3.54 11.13 9.07
N ASN A 25 -4.81 10.74 9.24
CA ASN A 25 -5.91 10.90 8.28
C ASN A 25 -5.80 10.10 6.95
N ALA A 26 -4.96 9.07 6.86
CA ALA A 26 -4.88 8.23 5.65
C ALA A 26 -6.22 7.54 5.33
N LEU A 27 -6.94 7.08 6.36
CA LEU A 27 -8.28 6.50 6.23
C LEU A 27 -9.30 7.50 5.67
N ALA A 28 -9.36 8.70 6.26
CA ALA A 28 -10.25 9.76 5.78
C ALA A 28 -9.93 10.16 4.33
N PHE A 29 -8.64 10.17 3.96
CA PHE A 29 -8.22 10.43 2.58
C PHE A 29 -8.67 9.33 1.62
N LEU A 30 -8.58 8.06 2.04
CA LEU A 30 -9.05 6.93 1.25
C LEU A 30 -10.57 6.99 1.07
N ASP A 31 -11.32 7.23 2.13
CA ASP A 31 -12.78 7.35 2.09
C ASP A 31 -13.23 8.46 1.13
N ASP A 32 -12.67 9.65 1.28
CA ASP A 32 -12.94 10.80 0.41
C ASP A 32 -12.53 10.53 -1.06
N SER A 33 -11.47 9.76 -1.28
CA SER A 33 -11.03 9.36 -2.63
C SER A 33 -12.00 8.35 -3.26
N LEU A 34 -12.48 7.37 -2.49
CA LEU A 34 -13.46 6.37 -2.96
C LEU A 34 -14.82 7.00 -3.22
N GLU A 35 -15.24 7.96 -2.39
CA GLU A 35 -16.47 8.72 -2.60
C GLU A 35 -16.43 9.50 -3.92
N LYS A 36 -15.31 10.18 -4.23
CA LYS A 36 -15.10 10.87 -5.51
C LYS A 36 -15.13 9.95 -6.73
N LEU A 37 -14.80 8.66 -6.55
CA LEU A 37 -14.92 7.66 -7.60
C LEU A 37 -16.37 7.20 -7.83
N ALA A 38 -17.35 7.74 -7.10
CA ALA A 38 -18.79 7.60 -7.38
C ALA A 38 -19.24 6.14 -7.63
N GLY A 39 -18.81 5.22 -6.76
CA GLY A 39 -19.17 3.80 -6.83
C GLY A 39 -18.45 2.99 -7.90
N LYS A 40 -17.42 3.53 -8.56
CA LYS A 40 -16.51 2.71 -9.36
C LYS A 40 -15.77 1.72 -8.47
N ARG A 41 -15.68 0.48 -8.94
CA ARG A 41 -14.98 -0.59 -8.22
C ARG A 41 -13.47 -0.40 -8.35
N VAL A 42 -12.80 -0.15 -7.22
CA VAL A 42 -11.34 -0.15 -7.13
C VAL A 42 -10.88 -1.59 -6.94
N LEU A 43 -10.21 -2.15 -7.96
CA LEU A 43 -9.72 -3.53 -7.92
C LEU A 43 -8.44 -3.69 -7.11
N LEU A 44 -7.57 -2.68 -7.12
CA LEU A 44 -6.27 -2.74 -6.47
C LEU A 44 -5.87 -1.36 -5.95
N LEU A 45 -5.60 -1.27 -4.66
CA LEU A 45 -4.97 -0.12 -4.04
C LEU A 45 -3.44 -0.31 -4.06
N ARG A 46 -2.69 0.71 -4.50
CA ARG A 46 -1.23 0.72 -4.43
C ARG A 46 -0.76 1.90 -3.61
N ALA A 47 0.11 1.67 -2.65
CA ALA A 47 0.67 2.74 -1.82
C ALA A 47 2.14 2.47 -1.45
N ASP A 48 2.84 3.54 -1.11
CA ASP A 48 4.20 3.46 -0.60
C ASP A 48 4.25 3.13 0.91
N SER A 49 5.45 3.04 1.47
CA SER A 49 5.67 2.74 2.89
C SER A 49 5.18 3.80 3.87
N GLY A 50 4.72 4.96 3.40
CA GLY A 50 4.01 5.94 4.23
C GLY A 50 2.64 5.46 4.69
N PHE A 51 2.09 4.41 4.06
CA PHE A 51 0.76 3.84 4.33
C PHE A 51 0.82 2.48 5.03
N SER A 52 1.96 2.12 5.62
CA SER A 52 2.16 0.83 6.31
C SER A 52 1.70 0.82 7.78
N ASP A 53 0.80 1.72 8.17
CA ASP A 53 0.27 1.78 9.53
C ASP A 53 -0.72 0.64 9.76
N SER A 54 -0.62 -0.04 10.91
CA SER A 54 -1.43 -1.22 11.18
C SER A 54 -2.93 -0.94 11.14
N ALA A 55 -3.38 0.21 11.68
CA ALA A 55 -4.80 0.56 11.67
C ALA A 55 -5.30 0.85 10.25
N PHE A 56 -4.42 1.33 9.37
CA PHE A 56 -4.73 1.48 7.95
C PHE A 56 -4.88 0.11 7.26
N LEU A 57 -3.93 -0.79 7.47
CA LEU A 57 -3.95 -2.14 6.88
C LEU A 57 -5.17 -2.96 7.37
N ASP A 58 -5.43 -2.97 8.67
CA ASP A 58 -6.59 -3.64 9.27
C ASP A 58 -7.90 -3.15 8.65
N ASN A 59 -7.99 -1.85 8.33
CA ASN A 59 -9.16 -1.28 7.69
C ASN A 59 -9.32 -1.72 6.23
N LEU A 60 -8.23 -1.90 5.49
CA LEU A 60 -8.27 -2.45 4.13
C LEU A 60 -8.73 -3.91 4.14
N ASP A 61 -8.24 -4.70 5.09
CA ASP A 61 -8.63 -6.09 5.27
C ASP A 61 -10.11 -6.21 5.63
N GLN A 62 -10.61 -5.39 6.56
CA GLN A 62 -12.03 -5.32 6.92
C GLN A 62 -12.94 -4.98 5.73
N ARG A 63 -12.45 -4.16 4.79
CA ARG A 63 -13.16 -3.81 3.56
C ARG A 63 -13.01 -4.85 2.45
N SER A 64 -12.22 -5.91 2.68
CA SER A 64 -11.87 -6.92 1.66
C SER A 64 -11.28 -6.29 0.39
N MET A 65 -10.48 -5.23 0.55
CA MET A 65 -9.81 -4.57 -0.57
C MET A 65 -8.49 -5.27 -0.89
N HIS A 66 -8.21 -5.50 -2.17
CA HIS A 66 -6.88 -5.94 -2.57
C HIS A 66 -5.91 -4.75 -2.57
N TYR A 67 -4.73 -4.92 -2.00
CA TYR A 67 -3.70 -3.89 -1.95
C TYR A 67 -2.29 -4.43 -2.18
N LEU A 68 -1.42 -3.54 -2.65
CA LEU A 68 0.04 -3.69 -2.64
C LEU A 68 0.63 -2.46 -1.95
N ILE A 69 1.28 -2.67 -0.81
CA ILE A 69 1.87 -1.60 -0.02
C ILE A 69 3.35 -1.92 0.18
N ALA A 70 4.21 -0.99 -0.23
CA ALA A 70 5.64 -1.13 0.02
C ALA A 70 5.91 -1.06 1.53
N LEU A 71 6.73 -1.95 2.07
CA LEU A 71 7.14 -1.91 3.47
C LEU A 71 8.61 -1.54 3.57
N HIS A 72 8.99 -0.95 4.70
CA HIS A 72 10.40 -0.71 4.98
C HIS A 72 11.08 -2.04 5.32
N LEU A 73 12.18 -2.35 4.62
CA LEU A 73 12.98 -3.53 4.91
C LEU A 73 13.78 -3.30 6.20
N ASN A 74 13.21 -3.72 7.32
CA ASN A 74 13.86 -3.61 8.62
C ASN A 74 14.95 -4.70 8.81
N GLN A 75 15.89 -4.44 9.71
CA GLN A 75 17.03 -5.32 9.95
C GLN A 75 16.64 -6.76 10.34
N PRO A 76 15.60 -6.98 11.19
CA PRO A 76 15.13 -8.33 11.48
C PRO A 76 14.60 -9.08 10.24
N LEU A 77 13.74 -8.44 9.44
CA LEU A 77 13.19 -9.01 8.21
C LEU A 77 14.30 -9.31 7.19
N GLN A 78 15.29 -8.42 7.08
CA GLN A 78 16.45 -8.65 6.23
C GLN A 78 17.23 -9.90 6.65
N ARG A 79 17.41 -10.13 7.96
CA ARG A 79 18.09 -11.33 8.46
C ARG A 79 17.29 -12.59 8.17
N ALA A 80 15.97 -12.54 8.35
CA ALA A 80 15.10 -13.67 8.01
C ALA A 80 15.20 -14.03 6.52
N LEU A 81 15.24 -13.02 5.64
CA LEU A 81 15.37 -13.21 4.19
C LEU A 81 16.72 -13.80 3.72
N VAL A 82 17.80 -13.67 4.49
CA VAL A 82 19.14 -14.15 4.07
C VAL A 82 19.21 -15.67 3.99
N ASP A 83 18.50 -16.37 4.88
CA ASP A 83 18.53 -17.83 4.94
C ASP A 83 17.52 -18.47 3.96
N GLU A 84 16.72 -17.64 3.29
CA GLU A 84 15.70 -18.09 2.36
C GLU A 84 16.25 -18.42 0.97
N THR A 85 15.91 -19.62 0.48
CA THR A 85 16.46 -20.16 -0.78
C THR A 85 15.39 -20.48 -1.83
N GLY A 86 14.10 -20.33 -1.49
CA GLY A 86 12.95 -20.69 -2.33
C GLY A 86 12.46 -19.59 -3.28
N TRP A 87 13.34 -18.74 -3.77
CA TRP A 87 12.97 -17.61 -4.61
C TRP A 87 12.43 -18.08 -5.97
N TRP A 88 11.27 -17.54 -6.34
CA TRP A 88 10.64 -17.76 -7.64
C TRP A 88 10.81 -16.52 -8.52
N ALA A 89 11.50 -16.68 -9.65
CA ALA A 89 11.68 -15.62 -10.63
C ALA A 89 10.36 -15.35 -11.37
N LEU A 90 9.81 -14.14 -11.20
CA LEU A 90 8.61 -13.68 -11.87
C LEU A 90 8.94 -12.98 -13.20
N ASP A 91 9.93 -12.09 -13.17
CA ASP A 91 10.38 -11.29 -14.32
C ASP A 91 11.84 -10.83 -14.11
N ASP A 92 12.43 -10.19 -15.12
CA ASP A 92 13.79 -9.65 -15.04
C ASP A 92 13.93 -8.65 -13.88
N GLY A 93 14.69 -9.05 -12.86
CA GLY A 93 14.89 -8.27 -11.64
C GLY A 93 13.74 -8.33 -10.63
N ILE A 94 12.78 -9.22 -10.80
CA ILE A 94 11.66 -9.44 -9.87
C ILE A 94 11.60 -10.91 -9.46
N GLU A 95 11.86 -11.17 -8.20
CA GLU A 95 11.77 -12.48 -7.57
C GLU A 95 10.79 -12.42 -6.39
N LEU A 96 10.09 -13.53 -6.16
CA LEU A 96 9.05 -13.65 -5.13
C LEU A 96 9.38 -14.80 -4.19
N ILE A 97 9.06 -14.61 -2.92
CA ILE A 97 9.13 -15.66 -1.92
C ILE A 97 8.01 -15.48 -0.89
N THR A 98 7.59 -16.58 -0.28
CA THR A 98 6.68 -16.59 0.86
C THR A 98 7.34 -17.39 1.98
N PHE A 99 7.42 -16.78 3.15
CA PHE A 99 8.03 -17.34 4.35
C PHE A 99 7.32 -16.79 5.59
N ASP A 100 7.42 -17.51 6.70
CA ASP A 100 6.87 -17.10 7.99
C ASP A 100 7.98 -16.47 8.85
N TYR A 101 7.69 -15.32 9.49
CA TYR A 101 8.64 -14.56 10.32
C TYR A 101 7.95 -13.84 11.49
#